data_AF-A0A915Q870-F1
#
_entry.id   AF-A0A915Q870-F1
#
_cell.length_a   1.000
_cell.length_b   1.000
_cell.length_c   1.000
_cell.angle_alpha   90.00
_cell.angle_beta   90.00
_cell.angle_gamma   90.00
#
_symmetry.space_group_name_H-M   'P 1'
#
loop_
_entity.id
_entity.type
_entity.pdbx_description
1 polymer ?
#
loop_
_entity_poly.entity_id
_entity_poly.type
_entity_poly.pdbx_seq_one_letter_code
_entity_poly.pdbx_strand_id
1 'polypeptide(L)'
;MEYDDSFMACSSVEVPTLKFISTRYIALSLFQTNVHWRKLNEVIQIIQRWLYKANFPILIKRQLQSGLHDVYHEVERWNEKHAKLFADESIHEKNRKLHRQVHRSDHLRLFYGSIIWKDNKYEIDDQKTALTIIATDCADWPQMQFQLACAYAIHHLLNERNFDRIRLKAFA
;
A
#
# COMPACT_ATOMS: atom_id res chain seq x y z
N MET A 1 3.18 -23.92 46.39
CA MET A 1 2.74 -24.23 45.02
C MET A 1 2.18 -22.94 44.50
N GLU A 2 2.98 -22.29 43.66
CA GLU A 2 2.87 -20.89 43.28
C GLU A 2 1.63 -20.63 42.41
N TYR A 3 1.02 -19.48 42.65
CA TYR A 3 -0.06 -18.91 41.87
C TYR A 3 0.47 -18.56 40.47
N ASP A 4 -0.07 -19.18 39.43
CA ASP A 4 0.13 -18.71 38.06
C ASP A 4 -1.03 -17.78 37.70
N ASP A 5 -0.92 -16.55 38.20
CA ASP A 5 -1.65 -15.38 37.69
C ASP A 5 -1.14 -15.09 36.28
N SER A 6 -1.59 -15.89 35.31
CA SER A 6 -1.50 -15.56 33.90
C SER A 6 -2.43 -14.38 33.66
N PHE A 7 -1.90 -13.20 33.96
CA PHE A 7 -2.43 -11.90 33.58
C PHE A 7 -2.65 -11.94 32.06
N MET A 8 -3.89 -12.26 31.68
CA MET A 8 -4.49 -11.79 30.45
C MET A 8 -4.35 -10.28 30.42
N ALA A 9 -3.23 -9.81 29.87
CA ALA A 9 -3.09 -8.46 29.38
C ALA A 9 -4.07 -8.35 28.19
N CYS A 10 -5.34 -8.14 28.53
CA CYS A 10 -6.36 -7.69 27.60
C CYS A 10 -5.84 -6.35 27.09
N SER A 11 -5.19 -6.37 25.93
CA SER A 11 -4.78 -5.18 25.22
C SER A 11 -6.01 -4.31 25.10
N SER A 12 -6.03 -3.21 25.85
CA SER A 12 -7.11 -2.24 25.80
C SER A 12 -7.21 -1.78 24.34
N VAL A 13 -8.23 -2.27 23.63
CA VAL A 13 -8.54 -1.79 22.28
C VAL A 13 -9.01 -0.36 22.49
N GLU A 14 -8.08 0.59 22.44
CA GLU A 14 -8.40 2.01 22.54
C GLU A 14 -9.43 2.33 21.47
N VAL A 15 -10.62 2.72 21.91
CA VAL A 15 -11.71 3.07 21.01
C VAL A 15 -11.29 4.34 20.25
N PRO A 16 -11.21 4.32 18.92
CA PRO A 16 -10.78 5.47 18.15
C PRO A 16 -11.72 6.66 18.35
N THR A 17 -11.15 7.85 18.54
CA THR A 17 -11.96 9.06 18.72
C THR A 17 -12.75 9.39 17.45
N LEU A 18 -13.94 10.00 17.60
CA LEU A 18 -14.73 10.47 16.45
C LEU A 18 -13.93 11.41 15.55
N LYS A 19 -13.07 12.24 16.15
CA LYS A 19 -12.14 13.12 15.44
C LYS A 19 -11.22 12.31 14.52
N PHE A 20 -10.62 11.23 15.02
CA PHE A 20 -9.75 10.36 14.24
C PHE A 20 -10.53 9.69 13.10
N ILE A 21 -11.68 9.08 13.40
CA ILE A 21 -12.51 8.38 12.41
C ILE A 21 -12.90 9.32 11.27
N SER A 22 -13.37 10.53 11.61
CA SER A 22 -13.78 11.54 10.64
C SER A 22 -12.61 12.03 9.78
N THR A 23 -11.48 12.33 10.42
CA THR A 23 -10.26 12.77 9.71
C THR A 23 -9.78 11.71 8.74
N ARG A 24 -9.74 10.45 9.18
CA ARG A 24 -9.34 9.29 8.37
C ARG A 24 -10.26 9.11 7.19
N TYR A 25 -11.57 9.11 7.40
CA TYR A 25 -12.53 8.95 6.34
C TYR A 25 -12.36 10.02 5.24
N ILE A 26 -12.23 11.29 5.64
CA ILE A 26 -12.04 12.40 4.70
C ILE A 26 -10.70 12.26 3.97
N ALA A 27 -9.60 11.98 4.68
CA ALA A 27 -8.27 11.84 4.09
C ALA A 27 -8.22 10.72 3.05
N LEU A 28 -8.77 9.54 3.38
CA LEU A 28 -8.84 8.41 2.46
C LEU A 28 -9.72 8.72 1.24
N SER A 29 -10.86 9.37 1.44
CA SER A 29 -11.75 9.77 0.33
C SER A 29 -11.08 10.76 -0.61
N LEU A 30 -10.37 11.76 -0.07
CA LEU A 30 -9.61 12.73 -0.86
C LEU A 30 -8.49 12.05 -1.65
N PHE A 31 -7.78 11.09 -1.06
CA PHE A 31 -6.78 10.31 -1.76
C PHE A 31 -7.39 9.49 -2.89
N GLN A 32 -8.38 8.64 -2.60
CA GLN A 32 -9.00 7.73 -3.57
C GLN A 32 -9.60 8.47 -4.77
N THR A 33 -10.24 9.62 -4.55
CA THR A 33 -10.81 10.44 -5.63
C THR A 33 -9.76 11.06 -6.55
N ASN A 34 -8.52 11.23 -6.08
CA ASN A 34 -7.47 11.89 -6.84
C ASN A 34 -6.40 10.94 -7.38
N VAL A 35 -6.33 9.71 -6.87
CA VAL A 35 -5.15 8.87 -7.05
C VAL A 35 -5.00 8.32 -8.47
N HIS A 36 -6.03 7.69 -9.06
CA HIS A 36 -6.06 7.22 -10.47
C HIS A 36 -4.68 6.76 -11.02
N TRP A 37 -4.40 7.00 -12.31
CA TRP A 37 -3.10 6.72 -12.95
C TRP A 37 -2.01 7.76 -12.62
N ARG A 38 -2.24 8.63 -11.62
CA ARG A 38 -1.37 9.78 -11.34
C ARG A 38 -0.21 9.38 -10.45
N LYS A 39 0.84 10.20 -10.47
CA LYS A 39 1.96 10.04 -9.53
C LYS A 39 1.53 10.53 -8.14
N LEU A 40 2.01 9.86 -7.10
CA LEU A 40 1.68 10.25 -5.71
C LEU A 40 2.00 11.74 -5.45
N ASN A 41 3.16 12.22 -5.91
CA ASN A 41 3.54 13.64 -5.80
C ASN A 41 2.55 14.60 -6.48
N GLU A 42 1.95 14.21 -7.60
CA GLU A 42 0.93 15.03 -8.27
C GLU A 42 -0.36 15.06 -7.46
N VAL A 43 -0.77 13.92 -6.91
CA VAL A 43 -1.93 13.78 -6.02
C VAL A 43 -1.76 14.66 -4.78
N ILE A 44 -0.60 14.59 -4.13
CA ILE A 44 -0.25 15.42 -2.97
C ILE A 44 -0.39 16.90 -3.32
N GLN A 45 0.20 17.35 -4.44
CA GLN A 45 0.14 18.75 -4.86
C GLN A 45 -1.29 19.21 -5.15
N ILE A 46 -2.10 18.39 -5.82
CA ILE A 46 -3.50 18.71 -6.15
C ILE A 46 -4.30 18.90 -4.85
N ILE A 47 -4.22 17.93 -3.94
CA ILE A 47 -4.98 17.96 -2.69
C ILE A 47 -4.51 19.12 -1.80
N GLN A 48 -3.20 19.36 -1.69
CA GLN A 48 -2.66 20.49 -0.92
C GLN A 48 -3.14 21.84 -1.48
N ARG A 49 -3.10 22.03 -2.80
CA ARG A 49 -3.60 23.26 -3.45
C ARG A 49 -5.10 23.43 -3.21
N TRP A 50 -5.87 22.36 -3.30
CA TRP A 50 -7.31 22.40 -3.00
C TRP A 50 -7.57 22.77 -1.55
N LEU A 51 -6.89 22.12 -0.60
CA LEU A 51 -7.08 22.36 0.84
C LEU A 51 -6.65 23.78 1.25
N TYR A 52 -5.63 24.33 0.60
CA TYR A 52 -5.22 25.72 0.78
C TYR A 52 -6.36 26.67 0.40
N LYS A 53 -6.98 26.46 -0.78
CA LYS A 53 -8.09 27.29 -1.30
C LYS A 53 -9.43 27.06 -0.60
N ALA A 54 -9.63 25.90 0.02
CA ALA A 54 -10.88 25.59 0.70
C ALA A 54 -11.13 26.53 1.88
N ASN A 55 -12.39 26.95 2.08
CA ASN A 55 -12.77 27.85 3.15
C ASN A 55 -13.06 27.07 4.46
N PHE A 56 -12.01 26.51 5.07
CA PHE A 56 -12.09 25.80 6.35
C PHE A 56 -11.35 26.52 7.47
N PRO A 57 -11.81 26.38 8.73
CA PRO A 57 -11.04 26.77 9.90
C PRO A 57 -9.63 26.16 9.91
N ILE A 58 -8.65 26.92 10.39
CA ILE A 58 -7.23 26.53 10.33
C ILE A 58 -6.94 25.22 11.07
N LEU A 59 -7.67 24.96 12.16
CA LEU A 59 -7.56 23.73 12.93
C LEU A 59 -8.01 22.51 12.13
N ILE A 60 -9.10 22.65 11.35
CA ILE A 60 -9.59 21.58 10.47
C ILE A 60 -8.60 21.33 9.34
N LYS A 61 -8.05 22.40 8.73
CA LYS A 61 -7.00 22.26 7.70
C LYS A 61 -5.79 21.49 8.22
N ARG A 62 -5.31 21.81 9.42
CA ARG A 62 -4.17 21.11 10.05
C ARG A 62 -4.48 19.64 10.34
N GLN A 63 -5.68 19.34 10.82
CA GLN A 63 -6.12 17.96 11.08
C GLN A 63 -6.15 17.14 9.79
N LEU A 64 -6.74 17.70 8.72
CA LEU A 64 -6.79 17.05 7.41
C LEU A 64 -5.38 16.88 6.81
N GLN A 65 -4.50 17.87 6.96
CA GLN A 65 -3.10 17.76 6.54
C GLN A 65 -2.38 16.61 7.25
N SER A 66 -2.59 16.44 8.56
CA SER A 66 -2.03 15.32 9.32
C SER A 66 -2.56 13.99 8.80
N GLY A 67 -3.88 13.84 8.65
CA GLY A 67 -4.44 12.58 8.14
C GLY A 67 -4.01 12.25 6.71
N LEU A 68 -3.90 13.26 5.84
CA LEU A 68 -3.38 13.09 4.49
C LEU A 68 -1.90 12.71 4.50
N HIS A 69 -1.10 13.29 5.40
CA HIS A 69 0.29 12.90 5.57
C HIS A 69 0.43 11.42 5.95
N ASP A 70 -0.39 10.94 6.89
CA ASP A 70 -0.41 9.53 7.29
C ASP A 70 -0.77 8.61 6.11
N VAL A 71 -1.76 9.01 5.29
CA VAL A 71 -2.13 8.29 4.06
C VAL A 71 -0.96 8.24 3.07
N TYR A 72 -0.34 9.38 2.78
CA TYR A 72 0.76 9.44 1.81
C TYR A 72 1.96 8.61 2.27
N HIS A 73 2.32 8.74 3.54
CA HIS A 73 3.41 7.98 4.13
C HIS A 73 3.17 6.46 4.05
N GLU A 74 1.95 6.01 4.34
CA GLU A 74 1.63 4.59 4.24
C GLU A 74 1.65 4.08 2.78
N VAL A 75 1.22 4.91 1.82
CA VAL A 75 1.31 4.57 0.40
C VAL A 75 2.78 4.53 -0.06
N GLU A 76 3.63 5.45 0.39
CA GLU A 76 5.07 5.42 0.13
C GLU A 76 5.71 4.16 0.72
N ARG A 77 5.43 3.83 1.99
CA ARG A 77 5.87 2.59 2.63
C ARG A 77 5.44 1.37 1.81
N TRP A 78 4.20 1.34 1.37
CA TRP A 78 3.68 0.23 0.55
C TRP A 78 4.40 0.15 -0.80
N ASN A 79 4.64 1.28 -1.47
CA ASN A 79 5.40 1.30 -2.71
C ASN A 79 6.81 0.77 -2.54
N GLU A 80 7.52 1.25 -1.52
CA GLU A 80 8.90 0.85 -1.24
C GLU A 80 8.97 -0.65 -0.92
N LYS A 81 8.03 -1.14 -0.12
CA LYS A 81 7.92 -2.57 0.23
C LYS A 81 7.77 -3.45 -1.02
N HIS A 82 6.96 -3.04 -1.99
CA HIS A 82 6.62 -3.86 -3.16
C HIS A 82 7.37 -3.47 -4.43
N ALA A 83 8.21 -2.43 -4.40
CA ALA A 83 9.00 -2.00 -5.57
C ALA A 83 9.92 -3.11 -6.10
N LYS A 84 10.41 -3.98 -5.21
CA LYS A 84 11.27 -5.13 -5.55
C LYS A 84 10.60 -6.13 -6.50
N LEU A 85 9.27 -6.18 -6.53
CA LEU A 85 8.52 -7.06 -7.44
C LEU A 85 8.69 -6.68 -8.91
N PHE A 86 9.05 -5.43 -9.15
CA PHE A 86 9.22 -4.87 -10.48
C PHE A 86 10.66 -4.45 -10.75
N ALA A 87 11.61 -4.75 -9.84
CA ALA A 87 13.03 -4.52 -10.07
C ALA A 87 13.55 -5.55 -11.08
N ASP A 88 14.28 -5.11 -12.11
CA ASP A 88 15.03 -6.00 -12.99
C ASP A 88 16.24 -6.59 -12.25
N GLU A 89 16.56 -7.86 -12.51
CA GLU A 89 17.83 -8.50 -12.13
C GLU A 89 19.07 -7.85 -12.81
N SER A 90 18.87 -6.81 -13.64
CA SER A 90 19.91 -6.16 -14.46
C SER A 90 20.85 -5.21 -13.70
N ILE A 91 21.02 -5.36 -12.39
CA ILE A 91 22.07 -4.65 -11.64
C ILE A 91 23.47 -5.27 -11.93
N HIS A 92 23.54 -6.36 -12.70
CA HIS A 92 24.82 -6.95 -13.11
C HIS A 92 25.47 -6.34 -14.36
N GLU A 93 24.81 -5.47 -15.13
CA GLU A 93 25.45 -4.84 -16.28
C GLU A 93 25.81 -3.38 -16.00
N LYS A 94 27.04 -3.21 -15.48
CA LYS A 94 27.81 -1.98 -15.66
C LYS A 94 27.66 -1.54 -17.12
N ASN A 95 27.21 -0.30 -17.30
CA ASN A 95 27.02 0.41 -18.58
C ASN A 95 25.63 0.25 -19.21
N ARG A 96 24.78 1.26 -19.01
CA ARG A 96 24.12 1.99 -20.11
C ARG A 96 23.60 3.33 -19.61
N LYS A 97 24.35 4.39 -19.93
CA LYS A 97 23.82 5.74 -20.06
C LYS A 97 22.61 5.68 -21.01
N LEU A 98 21.55 6.42 -20.68
CA LEU A 98 20.34 6.64 -21.50
C LEU A 98 19.38 5.45 -21.65
N HIS A 99 18.70 5.08 -20.57
CA HIS A 99 17.26 4.89 -20.68
C HIS A 99 16.60 5.52 -19.47
N ARG A 100 15.79 6.57 -19.70
CA ARG A 100 14.69 6.94 -18.80
C ARG A 100 13.69 5.79 -18.83
N GLN A 101 14.04 4.63 -18.30
CA GLN A 101 13.07 3.62 -17.95
C GLN A 101 12.15 4.27 -16.93
N VAL A 102 10.86 4.32 -17.24
CA VAL A 102 9.82 4.58 -16.25
C VAL A 102 10.19 3.75 -15.04
N HIS A 103 10.46 4.41 -13.91
CA HIS A 103 10.89 3.72 -12.70
C HIS A 103 9.82 2.66 -12.44
N ARG A 104 10.13 1.37 -12.51
CA ARG A 104 9.07 0.34 -12.59
C ARG A 104 8.22 0.26 -11.32
N SER A 105 8.61 0.95 -10.25
CA SER A 105 7.76 1.31 -9.10
C SER A 105 6.50 2.09 -9.50
N ASP A 106 6.51 2.80 -10.63
CA ASP A 106 5.35 3.50 -11.19
C ASP A 106 4.27 2.52 -11.68
N HIS A 107 4.54 1.21 -11.80
CA HIS A 107 3.48 0.23 -12.08
C HIS A 107 2.58 0.01 -10.87
N LEU A 108 3.08 0.20 -9.65
CA LEU A 108 2.28 0.06 -8.44
C LEU A 108 1.15 1.10 -8.37
N ARG A 109 1.31 2.25 -9.03
CA ARG A 109 0.26 3.28 -9.10
C ARG A 109 -1.00 2.81 -9.82
N LEU A 110 -0.87 1.81 -10.72
CA LEU A 110 -2.01 1.22 -11.42
C LEU A 110 -2.99 0.58 -10.42
N PHE A 111 -2.49 0.15 -9.26
CA PHE A 111 -3.24 -0.58 -8.25
C PHE A 111 -3.70 0.29 -7.08
N TYR A 112 -3.42 1.60 -7.10
CA TYR A 112 -3.81 2.49 -6.01
C TYR A 112 -5.33 2.53 -5.77
N GLY A 113 -6.12 2.33 -6.83
CA GLY A 113 -7.58 2.22 -6.71
C GLY A 113 -8.06 0.97 -5.95
N SER A 114 -7.22 -0.05 -5.88
CA SER A 114 -7.52 -1.36 -5.27
C SER A 114 -6.90 -1.53 -3.89
N ILE A 115 -6.27 -0.48 -3.35
CA ILE A 115 -5.73 -0.47 -2.00
C ILE A 115 -6.86 -0.62 -0.98
N ILE A 116 -6.74 -1.64 -0.13
CA ILE A 116 -7.63 -1.87 1.01
C ILE A 116 -6.95 -1.42 2.28
N TRP A 117 -7.64 -0.58 3.05
CA TRP A 117 -7.15 -0.04 4.32
C TRP A 117 -7.69 -0.84 5.49
N LYS A 118 -6.86 -1.10 6.51
CA LYS A 118 -7.30 -1.72 7.77
C LYS A 118 -8.24 -0.80 8.54
N ASP A 119 -9.20 -1.40 9.24
CA ASP A 119 -10.16 -0.64 10.05
C ASP A 119 -9.46 0.20 11.12
N ASN A 120 -9.89 1.45 11.23
CA ASN A 120 -9.41 2.40 12.24
C ASN A 120 -7.89 2.61 12.28
N LYS A 121 -7.19 2.38 11.16
CA LYS A 121 -5.75 2.63 11.02
C LYS A 121 -5.42 3.23 9.66
N TYR A 122 -4.37 4.05 9.59
CA TYR A 122 -3.74 4.44 8.32
C TYR A 122 -2.72 3.37 7.91
N GLU A 123 -3.20 2.15 7.74
CA GLU A 123 -2.36 1.00 7.41
C GLU A 123 -3.03 0.23 6.28
N ILE A 124 -2.27 -0.12 5.26
CA ILE A 124 -2.77 -0.92 4.14
C ILE A 124 -2.83 -2.39 4.58
N ASP A 125 -3.96 -3.04 4.29
CA ASP A 125 -4.09 -4.48 4.43
C ASP A 125 -3.42 -5.12 3.22
N ASP A 126 -2.12 -5.39 3.33
CA ASP A 126 -1.28 -5.93 2.26
C ASP A 126 -1.89 -7.21 1.66
N GLN A 127 -2.40 -8.12 2.49
CA GLN A 127 -2.98 -9.38 2.04
C GLN A 127 -4.30 -9.17 1.30
N LYS A 128 -5.24 -8.40 1.87
CA LYS A 128 -6.52 -8.13 1.19
C LYS A 128 -6.33 -7.33 -0.09
N THR A 129 -5.41 -6.36 -0.07
CA THR A 129 -5.04 -5.58 -1.25
C THR A 129 -4.50 -6.48 -2.34
N ALA A 130 -3.58 -7.38 -2.03
CA ALA A 130 -3.04 -8.35 -2.98
C ALA A 130 -4.12 -9.25 -3.60
N LEU A 131 -4.98 -9.84 -2.76
CA LEU A 131 -6.08 -10.69 -3.22
C LEU A 131 -7.03 -9.92 -4.14
N THR A 132 -7.32 -8.67 -3.81
CA THR A 132 -8.18 -7.81 -4.61
C THR A 132 -7.54 -7.50 -5.96
N ILE A 133 -6.28 -7.09 -5.99
CA ILE A 133 -5.55 -6.82 -7.24
C ILE A 133 -5.52 -8.07 -8.13
N ILE A 134 -5.22 -9.24 -7.57
CA ILE A 134 -5.18 -10.51 -8.31
C ILE A 134 -6.55 -10.84 -8.90
N ALA A 135 -7.61 -10.71 -8.09
CA ALA A 135 -8.95 -11.10 -8.49
C ALA A 135 -9.64 -10.10 -9.43
N THR A 136 -9.25 -8.81 -9.40
CA THR A 136 -9.92 -7.74 -10.14
C THR A 136 -9.02 -7.19 -11.24
N ASP A 137 -7.99 -6.43 -10.88
CA ASP A 137 -7.13 -5.72 -11.84
C ASP A 137 -6.31 -6.65 -12.74
N CYS A 138 -5.98 -7.83 -12.23
CA CYS A 138 -5.14 -8.81 -12.92
C CYS A 138 -5.91 -10.03 -13.41
N ALA A 139 -7.25 -10.04 -13.37
CA ALA A 139 -8.07 -11.22 -13.69
C ALA A 139 -7.72 -11.88 -15.05
N ASP A 140 -7.41 -11.05 -16.06
CA ASP A 140 -7.06 -11.51 -17.41
C ASP A 140 -5.53 -11.59 -17.66
N TRP A 141 -4.71 -11.41 -16.63
CA TRP A 141 -3.25 -11.31 -16.73
C TRP A 141 -2.55 -12.38 -15.87
N PRO A 142 -2.50 -13.65 -16.32
CA PRO A 142 -2.01 -14.79 -15.51
C PRO A 142 -0.57 -14.61 -15.00
N GLN A 143 0.31 -14.01 -15.81
CA GLN A 143 1.69 -13.74 -15.42
C GLN A 143 1.77 -12.74 -14.25
N MET A 144 0.95 -11.68 -14.28
CA MET A 144 0.91 -10.66 -13.23
C MET A 144 0.29 -11.23 -11.95
N GLN A 145 -0.78 -12.04 -12.07
CA GLN A 145 -1.36 -12.77 -10.94
C GLN A 145 -0.33 -13.64 -10.26
N PHE A 146 0.45 -14.41 -11.03
CA PHE A 146 1.50 -15.25 -10.51
C PHE A 146 2.56 -14.41 -9.79
N GLN A 147 3.11 -13.38 -10.43
CA GLN A 147 4.13 -12.50 -9.82
C GLN A 147 3.66 -11.89 -8.49
N LEU A 148 2.41 -11.41 -8.42
CA LEU A 148 1.83 -10.88 -7.19
C LEU A 148 1.61 -11.99 -6.15
N ALA A 149 0.99 -13.11 -6.51
CA ALA A 149 0.81 -14.23 -5.59
C ALA A 149 2.15 -14.67 -4.98
N CYS A 150 3.21 -14.63 -5.78
CA CYS A 150 4.54 -14.98 -5.38
C CYS A 150 5.17 -13.99 -4.40
N ALA A 151 5.05 -12.70 -4.68
CA ALA A 151 5.45 -11.63 -3.77
C ALA A 151 4.89 -11.83 -2.37
N TYR A 152 3.58 -12.04 -2.30
CA TYR A 152 2.86 -12.11 -1.03
C TYR A 152 2.99 -13.49 -0.36
N ALA A 153 3.21 -14.57 -1.13
CA ALA A 153 3.49 -15.90 -0.58
C ALA A 153 4.90 -16.01 0.04
N ILE A 154 5.91 -15.39 -0.58
CA ILE A 154 7.29 -15.31 -0.05
C ILE A 154 7.29 -14.52 1.27
N HIS A 155 6.48 -13.46 1.36
CA HIS A 155 6.42 -12.63 2.56
C HIS A 155 5.66 -13.25 3.74
N HIS A 156 4.78 -14.25 3.51
CA HIS A 156 3.95 -14.81 4.56
C HIS A 156 4.18 -16.28 4.89
N LEU A 157 4.59 -17.16 3.96
CA LEU A 157 4.41 -18.61 4.18
C LEU A 157 5.43 -19.59 3.56
N LEU A 158 6.30 -19.22 2.62
CA LEU A 158 7.10 -20.23 1.88
C LEU A 158 8.62 -20.00 1.94
N ASN A 159 9.35 -21.02 2.42
CA ASN A 159 10.78 -21.18 2.16
C ASN A 159 11.03 -21.21 0.63
N GLU A 160 12.10 -20.55 0.17
CA GLU A 160 12.47 -20.39 -1.27
C GLU A 160 12.36 -21.69 -2.08
N ARG A 161 12.67 -22.85 -1.48
CA ARG A 161 12.59 -24.16 -2.13
C ARG A 161 11.17 -24.62 -2.49
N ASN A 162 10.17 -24.33 -1.67
CA ASN A 162 8.78 -24.72 -1.94
C ASN A 162 8.15 -23.84 -3.03
N PHE A 163 8.62 -22.59 -3.08
CA PHE A 163 8.20 -21.60 -4.03
C PHE A 163 8.61 -21.97 -5.46
N ASP A 164 9.85 -22.41 -5.69
CA ASP A 164 10.32 -22.87 -7.00
C ASP A 164 9.52 -24.06 -7.56
N ARG A 165 9.09 -24.99 -6.69
CA ARG A 165 8.28 -26.14 -7.13
C ARG A 165 6.89 -25.74 -7.63
N ILE A 166 6.30 -24.71 -7.03
CA ILE A 166 4.99 -24.18 -7.44
C ILE A 166 5.15 -23.34 -8.71
N ARG A 167 6.23 -22.53 -8.80
CA ARG A 167 6.59 -21.76 -10.00
C ARG A 167 6.73 -22.62 -11.24
N LEU A 168 7.46 -23.73 -11.14
CA LEU A 168 7.66 -24.66 -12.25
C LEU A 168 6.36 -25.35 -12.71
N LYS A 169 5.36 -25.49 -11.84
CA LYS A 169 4.06 -26.08 -12.21
C LYS A 169 3.09 -25.09 -12.84
N ALA A 170 3.20 -23.80 -12.52
CA ALA A 170 2.28 -22.77 -13.01
C ALA A 170 2.61 -22.31 -14.44
N PHE A 171 3.85 -22.55 -14.92
CA PHE A 171 4.31 -22.17 -16.25
C PHE A 171 4.89 -23.34 -17.07
N ALA A 172 4.50 -24.57 -16.72
CA ALA A 172 4.74 -25.74 -17.56
C ALA A 172 3.56 -25.98 -18.50
#